data_AF-A0A2N6CXU2-F1
#
_entry.id   AF-A0A2N6CXU2-F1
#
_cell.length_a   1.000
_cell.length_b   1.000
_cell.length_c   1.000
_cell.angle_alpha   90.00
_cell.angle_beta   90.00
_cell.angle_gamma   90.00
#
_symmetry.space_group_name_H-M   'P 1'
#
loop_
_entity.id
_entity.type
_entity.pdbx_description
1 polymer ?
#
loop_
_entity_poly.entity_id
_entity_poly.type
_entity_poly.pdbx_seq_one_letter_code
_entity_poly.pdbx_strand_id
1 'polypeptide(L)' 'MARYKEYNYDQVKMIPVAFDRQILPGSFEYSLSYLIDHELDLTS' A
#
# COMPACT_ATOMS: atom_id res chain seq x y z
N MET A 1 -18.74 10.50 -13.72
CA MET A 1 -18.27 10.86 -12.37
C MET A 1 -17.97 9.58 -11.60
N ALA A 2 -16.84 9.51 -10.90
CA ALA A 2 -16.47 8.34 -10.10
C ALA A 2 -17.54 8.07 -9.01
N ARG A 3 -18.03 6.84 -8.94
CA ARG A 3 -19.09 6.43 -7.99
C ARG A 3 -18.44 5.97 -6.70
N TYR A 4 -18.22 6.88 -5.77
CA TYR A 4 -17.77 6.53 -4.43
C TYR A 4 -18.95 5.98 -3.61
N LYS A 5 -18.72 4.91 -2.85
CA LYS A 5 -19.69 4.39 -1.88
C LYS A 5 -19.65 5.27 -0.62
N GLU A 6 -20.81 5.49 0.00
CA GLU A 6 -20.86 6.15 1.31
C GLU A 6 -20.06 5.34 2.33
N TYR A 7 -19.15 6.02 3.03
CA TYR A 7 -18.25 5.41 4.00
C TYR A 7 -18.87 5.49 5.40
N ASN A 8 -19.04 4.35 6.06
CA ASN A 8 -19.59 4.27 7.41
C ASN A 8 -18.46 4.41 8.44
N TYR A 9 -18.50 5.47 9.25
CA TYR A 9 -17.51 5.76 10.29
C TYR A 9 -17.58 4.82 11.51
N ASP A 10 -18.69 4.08 11.68
CA ASP A 10 -18.84 3.06 12.74
C ASP A 10 -18.12 1.75 12.41
N GLN A 11 -17.61 1.58 11.18
CA GLN A 11 -16.83 0.40 10.79
C GLN A 11 -15.39 0.47 11.30
N VAL A 12 -15.16 -0.03 12.51
CA VAL A 12 -13.80 -0.36 13.00
C VAL A 12 -13.41 -1.75 12.48
N LYS A 13 -13.34 -1.92 11.16
CA LYS A 13 -12.83 -3.16 10.56
C LYS A 13 -11.39 -2.93 10.11
N MET A 14 -10.47 -3.05 11.06
CA MET A 14 -9.05 -3.09 10.76
C MET A 14 -8.75 -4.44 10.10
N ILE A 15 -8.61 -4.44 8.77
CA ILE A 15 -8.11 -5.61 8.05
C ILE A 15 -6.60 -5.63 8.29
N PRO A 16 -6.04 -6.69 8.90
CA PRO A 16 -4.59 -6.80 9.03
C PRO A 16 -3.98 -6.85 7.63
N VAL A 17 -3.16 -5.84 7.33
CA VAL A 17 -2.39 -5.75 6.09
C VAL A 17 -1.09 -6.52 6.34
N ALA A 18 -0.94 -7.65 5.63
CA ALA A 18 0.31 -8.40 5.60
C ALA A 18 1.08 -7.93 4.37
N PHE A 19 1.90 -6.90 4.54
CA PHE A 19 2.61 -6.23 3.45
C PHE A 19 3.42 -7.21 2.58
N ASP A 20 4.09 -8.18 3.20
CA ASP A 20 4.85 -9.25 2.53
C ASP A 20 3.99 -10.12 1.61
N ARG A 21 2.70 -10.26 1.92
CA ARG A 21 1.74 -11.05 1.13
C ARG A 21 0.95 -10.23 0.12
N GLN A 22 1.00 -8.91 0.20
CA GLN A 22 0.21 -7.99 -0.63
C GLN A 22 1.05 -7.25 -1.65
N ILE A 23 2.31 -6.95 -1.32
CA ILE A 23 3.28 -6.34 -2.23
C ILE A 23 3.93 -7.48 -3.03
N LEU A 24 3.26 -7.93 -4.09
CA LEU A 24 3.71 -9.07 -4.90
C LEU A 24 4.70 -8.63 -6.00
N PRO A 25 5.73 -9.44 -6.33
CA PRO A 25 6.63 -9.16 -7.44
C PRO A 25 5.89 -8.96 -8.76
N GLY A 26 6.34 -7.99 -9.56
CA GLY A 26 5.72 -7.61 -10.84
C GLY A 26 4.54 -6.65 -10.71
N SER A 27 4.13 -6.28 -9.49
CA SER A 27 3.23 -5.15 -9.25
C SER A 27 3.98 -3.82 -9.28
N PHE A 28 3.21 -2.74 -9.45
CA PHE A 28 3.76 -1.39 -9.36
C PHE A 28 4.25 -1.10 -7.95
N GLU A 29 3.46 -1.49 -6.95
CA GLU A 29 3.72 -1.29 -5.53
C GLU A 29 5.01 -1.97 -5.09
N TYR A 30 5.28 -3.19 -5.59
CA TYR A 30 6.56 -3.87 -5.33
C TYR A 30 7.74 -3.11 -5.91
N SER A 31 7.61 -2.64 -7.15
CA SER A 31 8.67 -1.89 -7.81
C SER A 31 8.98 -0.58 -7.08
N LEU A 32 7.93 0.12 -6.62
CA LEU A 32 8.06 1.34 -5.84
C LEU A 32 8.73 1.09 -4.47
N SER A 33 8.29 0.08 -3.73
CA SER A 33 8.90 -0.27 -2.43
C SER A 33 10.37 -0.62 -2.59
N TYR A 34 10.70 -1.44 -3.59
CA TYR A 34 12.08 -1.83 -3.85
C TYR A 34 12.98 -0.61 -4.12
N LEU A 35 12.53 0.33 -4.97
CA LEU A 35 13.27 1.54 -5.29
C LEU A 35 13.52 2.41 -4.04
N ILE A 36 12.51 2.57 -3.18
CA ILE A 36 12.63 3.36 -1.95
C ILE A 36 13.62 2.72 -0.99
N ASP A 37 13.55 1.41 -0.80
CA ASP A 37 14.33 0.72 0.22
C ASP A 37 15.78 0.45 -0.22
N HIS A 38 16.04 0.30 -1.52
CA HIS A 38 17.32 -0.20 -2.02
C HIS A 38 18.08 0.80 -2.90
N GLU A 39 17.38 1.71 -3.59
CA GLU A 39 17.98 2.57 -4.61
C GLU A 39 17.98 4.06 -4.23
N LEU A 40 17.09 4.46 -3.31
CA LEU A 40 17.02 5.82 -2.80
C LEU A 40 17.86 5.98 -1.54
N ASP A 41 18.88 6.84 -1.60
CA ASP A 41 19.61 7.26 -0.40
C ASP A 41 18.78 8.29 0.38
N LEU A 42 18.16 7.82 1.46
CA LEU A 42 17.34 8.62 2.36
C LEU A 42 18.11 9.16 3.57
N THR A 43 19.43 8.98 3.60
CA THR A 43 20.25 9.56 4.66
C THR A 43 20.44 11.06 4.38
N SER A 44 19.98 11.90 5.32
CA SER A 44 20.13 13.36 5.30
C SER A 44 20.85 13.82 6.56
#